data_AF-C8NEK6-F1
#
_entry.id   AF-C8NEK6-F1
#
_cell.length_a   1.000
_cell.length_b   1.000
_cell.length_c   1.000
_cell.angle_alpha   90.00
_cell.angle_beta   90.00
_cell.angle_gamma   90.00
#
_symmetry.space_group_name_H-M   'P 1'
#
loop_
_entity.id
_entity.type
_entity.pdbx_description
1 polymer ?
#
loop_
_entity_poly.entity_id
_entity_poly.type
_entity_poly.pdbx_seq_one_letter_code
_entity_poly.pdbx_strand_id
1 'polypeptide(L)'
;MSLGGMFMGETFEIGESGYEDIKDLPYNELVKILTILTIIEEEGLTPAVWEKWGAGKDKREYLLFEVSRTYKEGVPNGPIPEETIHSVKYYVS
;
A
#
# COMPACT_ATOMS: atom_id res chain seq x y z
N MET A 1 6.68 27.07 25.12
CA MET A 1 6.35 26.89 23.69
C MET A 1 5.74 25.52 23.56
N SER A 2 4.42 25.46 23.41
CA SER A 2 3.69 24.21 23.22
C SER A 2 3.77 23.85 21.74
N LEU A 3 4.26 22.65 21.42
CA LEU A 3 4.26 22.13 20.05
C LEU A 3 2.80 21.79 19.68
N GLY A 4 2.07 22.82 19.27
CA GLY A 4 0.73 22.70 18.71
C GLY A 4 0.81 22.16 17.29
N GLY A 5 0.25 20.97 17.08
CA GLY A 5 0.16 20.33 15.77
C GLY A 5 -0.26 18.86 15.89
N MET A 6 -1.37 18.58 16.58
CA MET A 6 -2.08 17.32 16.44
C MET A 6 -2.57 17.21 14.98
N PHE A 7 -1.78 16.59 14.12
CA PHE A 7 -2.29 16.01 12.88
C PHE A 7 -2.89 14.63 13.23
N MET A 8 -3.98 14.62 13.99
CA MET A 8 -4.81 13.42 14.06
C MET A 8 -5.60 13.38 12.76
N GLY A 9 -5.11 12.62 11.78
CA GLY A 9 -5.97 12.14 10.70
C GLY A 9 -7.18 11.43 11.31
N GLU A 10 -8.30 11.40 10.59
CA GLU A 10 -9.44 10.58 10.99
C GLU A 10 -8.94 9.16 11.31
N THR A 11 -9.29 8.63 12.49
CA THR A 11 -8.89 7.28 12.91
C THR A 11 -9.36 6.29 11.85
N PHE A 12 -8.42 5.63 11.19
CA PHE A 12 -8.71 4.70 10.11
C PHE A 12 -8.63 3.28 10.64
N GLU A 13 -9.78 2.65 10.90
CA GLU A 13 -9.82 1.23 11.29
C GLU A 13 -9.93 0.35 10.05
N ILE A 14 -9.10 -0.68 9.99
CA ILE A 14 -9.11 -1.64 8.89
C ILE A 14 -10.23 -2.65 9.14
N GLY A 15 -11.20 -2.69 8.23
CA GLY A 15 -12.28 -3.68 8.28
C GLY A 15 -11.78 -5.11 8.08
N GLU A 16 -12.52 -6.08 8.65
CA GLU A 16 -12.25 -7.52 8.53
C GLU A 16 -12.12 -7.98 7.06
N SER A 17 -12.88 -7.39 6.15
CA SER A 17 -12.79 -7.67 4.70
C SER A 17 -11.40 -7.38 4.12
N GLY A 18 -10.71 -6.35 4.62
CA GLY A 18 -9.36 -6.03 4.19
C GLY A 18 -8.33 -7.08 4.57
N TYR A 19 -8.53 -7.75 5.71
CA TYR A 19 -7.69 -8.87 6.14
C TYR A 19 -7.97 -10.15 5.35
N GLU A 20 -9.25 -10.42 5.08
CA GLU A 20 -9.68 -11.56 4.27
C GLU A 20 -9.12 -11.51 2.85
N ASP A 21 -8.99 -10.31 2.27
CA ASP A 21 -8.44 -10.11 0.92
C ASP A 21 -6.93 -10.39 0.82
N ILE A 22 -6.20 -10.40 1.94
CA ILE A 22 -4.72 -10.48 1.95
C ILE A 22 -4.18 -11.74 2.60
N LYS A 23 -4.99 -12.50 3.34
CA LYS A 23 -4.55 -13.65 4.14
C LYS A 23 -3.91 -14.80 3.33
N ASP A 24 -4.29 -14.94 2.07
CA ASP A 24 -3.80 -16.00 1.17
C ASP A 24 -2.54 -15.59 0.38
N LEU A 25 -2.02 -14.37 0.61
CA LEU A 25 -0.83 -13.88 -0.06
C LEU A 25 0.46 -14.53 0.48
N PRO A 26 1.52 -14.61 -0.35
CA PRO A 26 2.84 -15.00 0.10
C PRO A 26 3.28 -14.19 1.32
N TYR A 27 3.94 -14.84 2.29
CA TYR A 27 4.30 -14.23 3.58
C TYR A 27 5.02 -12.87 3.45
N ASN A 28 5.92 -12.74 2.48
CA ASN A 28 6.63 -11.49 2.20
C ASN A 28 5.71 -10.35 1.77
N GLU A 29 4.66 -10.66 0.99
CA GLU A 29 3.65 -9.70 0.57
C GLU A 29 2.71 -9.36 1.72
N LEU A 30 2.24 -10.39 2.45
CA LEU A 30 1.41 -10.24 3.65
C LEU A 30 2.05 -9.28 4.66
N VAL A 31 3.32 -9.51 5.05
CA VAL A 31 4.04 -8.67 6.02
C VAL A 31 4.11 -7.22 5.54
N LYS A 32 4.35 -7.01 4.25
CA LYS A 32 4.46 -5.66 3.68
C LYS A 32 3.12 -4.93 3.70
N ILE A 33 2.03 -5.61 3.35
CA ILE A 33 0.69 -5.02 3.42
C ILE A 33 0.32 -4.71 4.86
N LEU A 34 0.49 -5.66 5.78
CA LEU A 34 0.20 -5.46 7.20
C LEU A 34 0.97 -4.26 7.76
N THR A 35 2.25 -4.11 7.41
CA THR A 35 3.06 -2.96 7.82
C THR A 35 2.48 -1.64 7.31
N ILE A 36 2.10 -1.59 6.03
CA ILE A 36 1.50 -0.37 5.42
C ILE A 36 0.16 -0.05 6.10
N LEU A 37 -0.66 -1.08 6.30
CA LEU A 37 -1.95 -0.99 6.96
C LEU A 37 -1.83 -0.46 8.40
N THR A 38 -0.89 -0.99 9.19
CA THR A 38 -0.61 -0.49 10.55
C THR A 38 -0.18 0.97 10.55
N ILE A 39 0.66 1.41 9.60
CA ILE A 39 1.04 2.82 9.46
C ILE A 39 -0.21 3.69 9.21
N ILE A 40 -1.11 3.24 8.33
CA ILE A 40 -2.33 3.98 8.01
C ILE A 40 -3.29 4.02 9.22
N GLU A 41 -3.36 2.94 10.00
CA GLU A 41 -4.18 2.89 11.23
C GLU A 41 -3.65 3.85 12.31
N GLU A 42 -2.33 3.94 12.47
CA GLU A 42 -1.69 4.83 13.44
C GLU A 42 -1.69 6.31 13.02
N GLU A 43 -1.42 6.61 11.74
CA GLU A 43 -1.28 7.98 11.24
C GLU A 43 -2.56 8.55 10.62
N GLY A 44 -3.50 7.68 10.23
CA GLY A 44 -4.68 8.01 9.44
C GLY A 44 -4.36 8.24 7.96
N LEU A 45 -5.39 8.57 7.17
CA LEU A 45 -5.27 8.85 5.73
C LEU A 45 -4.69 10.26 5.46
N THR A 46 -3.44 10.49 5.86
CA THR A 46 -2.74 11.76 5.72
C THR A 46 -2.48 12.13 4.25
N PRO A 47 -2.19 13.41 3.94
CA PRO A 47 -1.74 13.79 2.60
C PRO A 47 -0.53 12.99 2.09
N ALA A 48 0.39 12.60 2.99
CA ALA A 48 1.56 11.80 2.64
C ALA A 48 1.18 10.35 2.27
N VAL A 49 0.24 9.75 3.00
CA VAL A 49 -0.34 8.43 2.66
C VAL A 49 -0.97 8.47 1.27
N TRP A 50 -1.77 9.49 0.98
CA TRP A 50 -2.39 9.68 -0.33
C TRP A 50 -1.39 9.98 -1.44
N GLU A 51 -0.34 10.73 -1.15
CA GLU A 51 0.73 10.98 -2.12
C GLU A 51 1.45 9.68 -2.49
N LYS A 52 1.72 8.85 -1.48
CA LYS A 52 2.50 7.61 -1.58
C LYS A 52 1.73 6.45 -2.21
N TRP A 53 0.48 6.24 -1.78
CA TRP A 53 -0.31 5.06 -2.15
C TRP A 53 -1.66 5.41 -2.80
N GLY A 54 -2.07 6.66 -2.81
CA GLY A 54 -3.34 7.07 -3.41
C GLY A 54 -3.40 6.83 -4.91
N ALA A 55 -4.50 6.23 -5.35
CA ALA A 55 -4.77 5.87 -6.73
C ALA A 55 -6.24 6.14 -7.12
N GLY A 56 -6.54 5.97 -8.42
CA GLY A 56 -7.82 6.35 -9.00
C GLY A 56 -7.94 7.87 -9.24
N LYS A 57 -9.18 8.36 -9.35
CA LYS A 57 -9.42 9.78 -9.65
C LYS A 57 -8.84 10.68 -8.55
N ASP A 58 -8.03 11.66 -8.95
CA ASP A 58 -7.35 12.62 -8.07
C ASP A 58 -6.54 11.98 -6.93
N LYS A 59 -6.14 10.70 -7.07
CA LYS A 59 -5.53 9.87 -6.01
C LYS A 59 -6.38 9.73 -4.74
N ARG A 60 -7.70 9.73 -4.85
CA ARG A 60 -8.62 9.73 -3.68
C ARG A 60 -9.66 8.62 -3.72
N GLU A 61 -9.49 7.62 -4.57
CA GLU A 61 -10.51 6.57 -4.77
C GLU A 61 -10.16 5.28 -4.01
N TYR A 62 -8.89 4.89 -3.99
CA TYR A 62 -8.38 3.73 -3.27
C TYR A 62 -6.88 3.87 -3.02
N LEU A 63 -6.32 3.01 -2.16
CA LEU A 63 -4.89 2.85 -1.97
C LEU A 63 -4.38 1.68 -2.83
N LEU A 64 -3.22 1.85 -3.46
CA LEU A 64 -2.56 0.82 -4.26
C LEU A 64 -1.20 0.49 -3.64
N PHE A 65 -1.07 -0.72 -3.13
CA PHE A 65 0.16 -1.20 -2.52
C PHE A 65 0.93 -2.06 -3.50
N GLU A 66 2.13 -1.63 -3.92
CA GLU A 66 3.07 -2.52 -4.62
C GLU A 66 3.71 -3.46 -3.60
N VAL A 67 3.35 -4.76 -3.64
CA VAL A 67 3.71 -5.71 -2.58
C VAL A 67 4.91 -6.57 -2.95
N SER A 68 5.05 -6.90 -4.23
CA SER A 68 6.22 -7.58 -4.75
C SER A 68 6.58 -7.13 -6.15
N ARG A 69 7.83 -7.39 -6.49
CA ARG A 69 8.40 -7.09 -7.80
C ARG A 69 9.34 -8.23 -8.15
N THR A 70 9.04 -8.92 -9.24
CA THR A 70 9.87 -10.01 -9.75
C THR A 70 10.46 -9.62 -11.07
N TYR A 71 11.77 -9.87 -11.21
CA TYR A 71 12.49 -9.70 -12.46
C TYR A 71 12.76 -11.08 -13.05
N LYS A 72 12.39 -11.28 -14.31
CA LYS A 72 12.95 -12.40 -15.07
C LYS A 72 14.34 -11.98 -15.56
N GLU A 73 15.38 -12.65 -15.06
CA GLU A 73 16.76 -12.35 -15.45
C GLU A 73 16.90 -12.42 -16.98
N GLY A 74 17.43 -11.34 -17.56
CA GLY A 74 17.65 -11.27 -19.00
C GLY A 74 18.86 -12.09 -19.42
N VAL A 75 18.83 -12.62 -20.63
CA VAL A 75 20.03 -13.21 -21.25
C VAL A 75 20.91 -12.12 -21.89
N PRO A 76 22.24 -12.28 -21.98
CA PRO A 76 23.11 -11.32 -22.66
C PRO A 76 22.65 -11.07 -24.10
N ASN A 77 22.50 -9.79 -24.50
CA ASN A 77 21.91 -9.36 -25.78
C ASN A 77 20.46 -9.85 -26.01
N GLY A 78 19.74 -10.19 -24.94
CA GLY A 78 18.35 -10.64 -24.95
C GLY A 78 17.33 -9.50 -24.89
N PRO A 79 16.03 -9.85 -24.96
CA PRO A 79 14.96 -8.89 -24.72
C PRO A 79 15.08 -8.25 -23.33
N ILE A 80 14.53 -7.03 -23.21
CA ILE A 80 14.45 -6.32 -21.92
C ILE A 80 13.75 -7.24 -20.91
N PRO A 81 14.34 -7.47 -19.72
CA PRO A 81 13.73 -8.24 -18.65
C PRO A 81 12.27 -7.89 -18.42
N GLU A 82 11.40 -8.90 -18.38
CA GLU A 82 10.01 -8.69 -17.99
C GLU A 82 9.96 -8.40 -16.49
N GLU A 83 9.45 -7.21 -16.16
CA GLU A 83 9.14 -6.80 -14.80
C GLU A 83 7.69 -7.14 -14.51
N THR A 84 7.45 -7.96 -13.49
CA THR A 84 6.10 -8.21 -12.97
C THR A 84 5.98 -7.58 -11.61
N ILE A 85 5.08 -6.60 -11.49
CA ILE A 85 4.74 -5.93 -10.24
C ILE A 85 3.42 -6.51 -9.76
N HIS A 86 3.41 -7.05 -8.54
CA HIS A 86 2.17 -7.42 -7.88
C HIS A 86 1.69 -6.25 -7.02
N SER A 87 0.45 -5.82 -7.25
CA SER A 87 -0.16 -4.73 -6.50
C SER A 87 -1.53 -5.11 -5.96
N VAL A 88 -1.80 -4.68 -4.72
CA VAL A 88 -3.07 -4.89 -4.03
C VAL A 88 -3.83 -3.57 -3.94
N LYS A 89 -5.11 -3.59 -4.28
CA LYS A 89 -6.01 -2.44 -4.12
C LYS A 89 -6.72 -2.55 -2.77
N TYR A 90 -6.73 -1.45 -2.04
CA TYR A 90 -7.44 -1.34 -0.78
C TYR A 90 -8.41 -0.15 -0.85
N TYR A 91 -9.71 -0.45 -0.77
CA TYR A 91 -10.75 0.56 -0.89
C TYR A 91 -11.02 1.20 0.48
N VAL A 92 -10.87 2.52 0.55
CA VAL A 92 -11.16 3.32 1.74
C VAL A 92 -12.62 3.77 1.71
N SER A 93 -13.54 2.85 1.99
CA SER A 93 -14.99 3.10 2.04
C SER A 93 -15.52 3.04 3.46
#